data_AF-A0A2P8HKF1-F1
#
_entry.id   AF-A0A2P8HKF1-F1
#
_cell.length_a   1.000
_cell.length_b   1.000
_cell.length_c   1.000
_cell.angle_alpha   90.00
_cell.angle_beta   90.00
_cell.angle_gamma   90.00
#
_symmetry.space_group_name_H-M   'P 1'
#
loop_
_entity.id
_entity.type
_entity.pdbx_description
1 polymer ?
#
loop_
_entity_poly.entity_id
_entity_poly.type
_entity_poly.pdbx_seq_one_letter_code
_entity_poly.pdbx_strand_id
1 'polypeptide(L)'
;MSADKNNGDSNVPTITLTGRLVLRTFGKHTKSEHLGVYLVSDQGDYLIRPTGTNPFMDNPLMPLAGKTIITTGYILDYVFLAKTWKEVDE
;
A
#
# COMPACT_ATOMS: atom_id res chain seq x y z
N MET A 1 -35.29 -5.91 -3.81
CA MET A 1 -34.73 -4.66 -4.39
C MET A 1 -33.57 -4.23 -3.53
N SER A 2 -32.42 -3.95 -4.15
CA SER A 2 -31.44 -2.90 -3.81
C SER A 2 -30.07 -3.34 -4.30
N ALA A 3 -29.64 -2.65 -5.34
CA ALA A 3 -28.35 -2.77 -5.97
C ALA A 3 -27.34 -1.90 -5.24
N ASP A 4 -26.20 -2.47 -4.86
CA ASP A 4 -24.97 -1.70 -4.63
C ASP A 4 -23.85 -2.36 -5.45
N LYS A 5 -23.99 -2.25 -6.77
CA LYS A 5 -22.85 -2.28 -7.68
C LYS A 5 -22.24 -0.88 -7.65
N ASN A 6 -21.44 -0.58 -6.61
CA ASN A 6 -20.61 0.62 -6.64
C ASN A 6 -19.43 0.36 -7.57
N ASN A 7 -19.72 0.68 -8.83
CA ASN A 7 -18.80 0.80 -9.93
C ASN A 7 -17.78 1.91 -9.59
N GLY A 8 -16.72 1.56 -8.87
CA GLY A 8 -15.56 2.41 -8.63
C GLY A 8 -14.58 2.39 -9.80
N ASP A 9 -15.08 2.37 -11.03
CA ASP A 9 -14.28 2.69 -12.21
C ASP A 9 -14.23 4.21 -12.30
N SER A 10 -13.24 4.79 -11.63
CA SER A 10 -12.88 6.19 -11.82
C SER A 10 -11.47 6.16 -12.37
N ASN A 11 -11.26 6.92 -13.44
CA ASN A 11 -10.02 7.10 -14.19
C ASN A 11 -8.92 7.73 -13.32
N VAL A 12 -8.58 7.11 -12.19
CA VAL A 12 -7.52 7.58 -11.30
C VAL A 12 -6.21 7.22 -11.99
N PRO A 13 -5.37 8.21 -12.35
CA PRO A 13 -4.11 7.95 -13.00
C PRO A 13 -3.27 7.04 -12.11
N THR A 14 -3.03 5.82 -12.59
CA THR A 14 -2.15 4.90 -11.90
C THR A 14 -0.72 5.25 -12.24
N ILE A 15 0.11 5.40 -11.22
CA ILE A 15 1.54 5.59 -11.34
C ILE A 15 2.26 4.30 -10.92
N THR A 16 3.39 4.05 -11.57
CA THR A 16 4.29 2.96 -11.18
C THR A 16 5.43 3.57 -10.37
N LEU A 17 5.61 3.08 -9.14
CA LEU A 17 6.69 3.48 -8.26
C LEU A 17 7.58 2.26 -7.97
N THR A 18 8.88 2.52 -7.96
CA THR A 18 9.89 1.57 -7.48
C THR A 18 10.43 2.09 -6.18
N GLY A 19 10.43 1.24 -5.16
CA GLY A 19 10.87 1.65 -3.85
C GLY A 19 11.10 0.46 -2.93
N ARG A 20 11.80 0.75 -1.84
CA ARG A 20 12.01 -0.23 -0.78
C ARG A 20 10.84 -0.18 0.19
N LEU A 21 10.29 -1.35 0.50
CA LEU A 21 9.31 -1.46 1.56
C LEU A 21 10.00 -1.39 2.91
N VAL A 22 9.46 -0.59 3.81
CA VAL A 22 9.96 -0.44 5.17
C VAL A 22 8.79 -0.63 6.12
N LEU A 23 8.89 -1.62 7.00
CA LEU A 23 7.95 -1.77 8.11
C LEU A 23 8.26 -0.70 9.15
N ARG A 24 7.27 0.13 9.47
CA ARG A 24 7.33 1.04 10.61
C ARG A 24 6.14 0.77 11.51
N THR A 25 6.39 0.80 12.82
CA THR A 25 5.33 0.68 13.82
C THR A 25 4.48 1.95 13.82
N PHE A 26 3.19 1.81 13.54
CA PHE A 26 2.21 2.88 13.64
C PHE A 26 1.51 2.80 15.00
N GLY A 27 1.28 3.95 15.65
CA GLY A 27 0.51 4.01 16.90
C GLY A 27 1.25 3.53 18.15
N LYS A 28 2.57 3.73 18.22
CA LYS A 28 3.40 3.39 19.41
C LYS A 28 2.72 3.92 20.68
N HIS A 29 2.49 3.05 21.67
CA HIS A 29 1.77 3.34 22.94
C HIS A 29 0.22 3.48 22.87
N THR A 30 -0.44 2.98 21.83
CA THR A 30 -1.93 2.95 21.79
C THR A 30 -2.46 1.53 21.66
N LYS A 31 -3.72 1.28 22.06
CA LYS A 31 -4.38 -0.04 21.96
C LYS A 31 -4.48 -0.59 20.52
N SER A 32 -4.06 0.19 19.53
CA SER A 32 -4.03 -0.13 18.10
C SER A 32 -2.62 0.04 17.54
N GLU A 33 -1.61 -0.51 18.23
CA GLU A 33 -0.27 -0.69 17.65
C GLU A 33 -0.38 -1.61 16.45
N HIS A 34 -0.16 -1.04 15.26
CA HIS A 34 -0.23 -1.78 14.01
C HIS A 34 1.02 -1.54 13.18
N LEU A 35 1.48 -2.59 12.51
CA LEU A 35 2.58 -2.49 11.58
C LEU A 35 2.08 -1.88 10.27
N GLY A 36 2.66 -0.74 9.90
CA GLY A 36 2.42 -0.08 8.61
C GLY A 36 3.60 -0.32 7.69
N VAL A 37 3.33 -0.69 6.43
CA VAL A 37 4.36 -0.78 5.41
C VAL A 37 4.45 0.57 4.70
N TYR A 38 5.65 1.11 4.58
CA TYR A 38 5.96 2.34 3.87
C TYR A 38 6.77 2.00 2.62
N LEU A 39 6.38 2.56 1.49
CA LEU A 39 7.16 2.53 0.25
C LEU A 39 8.07 3.75 0.25
N VAL A 40 9.36 3.51 0.44
CA VAL A 40 10.41 4.52 0.33
C VAL A 40 10.90 4.52 -1.11
N SER A 41 10.51 5.54 -1.86
CA SER A 41 10.90 5.76 -3.26
C SER A 41 11.75 7.02 -3.39
N ASP A 42 12.36 7.24 -4.55
CA ASP A 42 13.07 8.50 -4.84
C ASP A 42 12.15 9.72 -4.77
N GLN A 43 10.85 9.53 -5.01
CA GLN A 43 9.82 10.58 -4.88
C GLN A 43 9.37 10.84 -3.44
N GLY A 44 9.88 10.07 -2.47
CA GLY A 44 9.53 10.16 -1.05
C GLY A 44 8.90 8.89 -0.49
N ASP A 45 8.47 9.02 0.77
CA ASP A 45 7.96 7.94 1.60
C ASP A 45 6.42 7.96 1.61
N TYR A 46 5.79 6.92 1.08
CA TYR A 46 4.33 6.80 1.04
C TYR A 46 3.86 5.57 1.81
N LEU A 47 2.77 5.69 2.56
CA LEU A 47 2.21 4.53 3.25
C LEU A 47 1.56 3.60 2.23
N ILE A 48 2.17 2.45 1.96
CA ILE A 48 1.67 1.54 0.93
C ILE A 48 0.59 0.61 1.49
N ARG A 49 -0.54 0.56 0.80
CA ARG A 49 -1.65 -0.33 1.11
C ARG A 49 -2.18 -0.99 -0.16
N PRO A 50 -2.48 -2.29 -0.13
CA PRO A 50 -3.09 -2.94 -1.27
C PRO A 50 -4.56 -2.50 -1.41
N THR A 51 -4.96 -2.12 -2.63
CA THR A 51 -6.34 -1.71 -2.92
C THR A 51 -7.29 -2.89 -2.73
N GLY A 52 -8.34 -2.70 -1.93
CA GLY A 52 -9.39 -3.71 -1.75
C GLY A 52 -9.04 -4.83 -0.76
N THR A 53 -7.95 -4.72 -0.01
CA THR A 53 -7.64 -5.65 1.09
C THR A 53 -8.17 -5.10 2.42
N ASN A 54 -8.66 -5.99 3.29
CA ASN A 54 -9.21 -5.58 4.58
C ASN A 54 -8.13 -4.95 5.48
N PRO A 55 -8.38 -3.77 6.09
CA PRO A 55 -7.41 -3.09 6.95
C PRO A 55 -7.08 -3.82 8.26
N PHE A 56 -7.80 -4.90 8.56
CA PHE A 56 -7.63 -5.74 9.75
C PHE A 56 -7.07 -7.15 9.45
N MET A 57 -6.80 -7.49 8.19
CA MET A 57 -6.17 -8.76 7.83
C MET A 57 -4.69 -8.59 7.50
N ASP A 58 -3.93 -9.69 7.61
CA ASP A 58 -2.50 -9.75 7.29
C ASP A 58 -2.20 -9.10 5.95
N ASN A 59 -1.38 -8.04 6.00
CA ASN A 59 -1.04 -7.28 4.83
C ASN A 59 0.01 -8.09 4.02
N PRO A 60 -0.28 -8.50 2.76
CA PRO A 60 0.64 -9.30 1.95
C PRO A 60 1.96 -8.59 1.64
N LEU A 61 2.05 -7.29 1.92
CA LEU A 61 3.27 -6.50 1.81
C LEU A 61 4.17 -6.58 3.06
N MET A 62 3.66 -7.06 4.21
CA MET A 62 4.45 -7.26 5.42
C MET A 62 5.64 -8.20 5.22
N PRO A 63 5.50 -9.41 4.61
CA PRO A 63 6.65 -10.26 4.35
C PRO A 63 7.63 -9.67 3.32
N LEU A 64 7.17 -8.73 2.49
CA LEU A 64 8.00 -8.05 1.48
C LEU A 64 8.71 -6.82 2.05
N ALA A 65 8.42 -6.46 3.29
CA ALA A 65 9.09 -5.36 3.94
C ALA A 65 10.57 -5.65 4.13
N GLY A 66 11.39 -4.68 3.79
CA GLY A 66 12.83 -4.78 3.68
C GLY A 66 13.31 -5.04 2.24
N LYS A 67 12.43 -5.53 1.35
CA LYS A 67 12.73 -5.74 -0.07
C LYS A 67 12.38 -4.53 -0.93
N THR A 68 13.00 -4.47 -2.11
CA THR A 68 12.64 -3.52 -3.17
C THR A 68 11.55 -4.13 -4.03
N ILE A 69 10.48 -3.38 -4.24
CA ILE A 69 9.38 -3.79 -5.10
C ILE A 69 9.08 -2.72 -6.15
N ILE A 70 8.49 -3.15 -7.26
CA ILE A 70 7.81 -2.27 -8.20
C ILE A 70 6.32 -2.41 -7.94
N THR A 71 5.65 -1.30 -7.65
CA THR A 71 4.21 -1.28 -7.45
C THR A 71 3.54 -0.31 -8.40
N THR A 72 2.36 -0.68 -8.90
CA THR A 72 1.51 0.20 -9.70
C THR A 72 0.22 0.44 -8.95
N GLY A 73 -0.16 1.70 -8.83
CA GLY A 73 -1.26 2.12 -7.97
C GLY A 73 -1.50 3.61 -8.10
N TYR A 74 -2.19 4.19 -7.13
CA TYR A 74 -2.43 5.64 -7.10
C TYR A 74 -2.18 6.17 -5.69
N ILE A 75 -1.76 7.42 -5.60
CA ILE A 75 -1.56 8.08 -4.30
C ILE A 75 -2.90 8.73 -3.90
N LEU A 76 -3.32 8.49 -2.67
CA LEU A 76 -4.44 9.14 -2.01
C LEU A 76 -3.89 9.85 -0.76
N ASP A 77 -3.71 11.16 -0.86
CA ASP A 77 -3.02 12.01 0.13
C ASP A 77 -1.57 11.56 0.42
N TYR A 78 -1.39 10.70 1.42
CA TYR A 78 -0.10 10.14 1.86
C TYR A 78 -0.07 8.62 1.78
N VAL A 79 -1.16 8.01 1.31
CA VAL A 79 -1.36 6.57 1.20
C VAL A 79 -1.22 6.16 -0.25
N PHE A 80 -0.23 5.33 -0.56
CA PHE A 80 -0.11 4.71 -1.86
C PHE A 80 -0.99 3.47 -1.92
N LEU A 81 -2.08 3.55 -2.67
CA LEU A 81 -3.00 2.46 -2.92
C LEU A 81 -2.49 1.60 -4.08
N ALA A 82 -1.73 0.56 -3.73
CA ALA A 82 -1.14 -0.40 -4.64
C ALA A 82 -2.21 -1.32 -5.24
N LYS A 83 -2.40 -1.25 -6.56
CA LYS A 83 -3.22 -2.21 -7.32
C LYS A 83 -2.46 -3.50 -7.60
N THR A 84 -1.20 -3.36 -7.99
CA THR A 84 -0.30 -4.49 -8.25
C THR A 84 1.07 -4.21 -7.67
N TRP A 85 1.79 -5.25 -7.30
CA TRP A 85 3.18 -5.17 -6.87
C TRP A 85 3.94 -6.42 -7.31
N LYS A 86 5.23 -6.24 -7.55
CA LYS A 86 6.16 -7.31 -7.87
C LYS A 86 7.47 -7.06 -7.17
N GLU A 87 8.01 -8.10 -6.55
CA GLU A 87 9.36 -8.06 -6.00
C GLU A 87 10.39 -7.92 -7.11
N VAL A 88 11.34 -7.03 -6.90
CA VAL A 88 12.57 -6.96 -7.70
C VAL A 88 13.63 -7.65 -6.85
N ASP A 89 13.69 -8.97 -6.97
CA ASP A 89 14.84 -9.74 -6.49
C ASP A 89 15.97 -9.49 -7.51
N GLU A 90 17.11 -8.97 -7.03
CA GLU A 90 18.35 -8.84 -7.81
C GLU A 90 19.12 -10.16 -7.82
#